data_AF-A0A0Q8W9G6-F1
#
_entry.id   AF-A0A0Q8W9G6-F1
#
_cell.length_a   1.000
_cell.length_b   1.000
_cell.length_c   1.000
_cell.angle_alpha   90.00
_cell.angle_beta   90.00
_cell.angle_gamma   90.00
#
_symmetry.space_group_name_H-M   'P 1'
#
loop_
_entity.id
_entity.type
_entity.pdbx_description
1 polymer ?
#
loop_
_entity_poly.entity_id
_entity_poly.type
_entity_poly.pdbx_seq_one_letter_code
_entity_poly.pdbx_strand_id
1 'polypeptide(L)'
;MDAASIGQRIVVRYVVGGTGPSGGPAMSDAIGRVRAVDETSVTLERRDGRTQVVAFSDFVTWKAVPDRPLRRRRAVDVSADELTRITSLGWPAIESVHLGDWELRTSRRFTGRANSVAVHGDPGLPLDEALGRVREFYASRDVPALAQVVVGSTAERGIRAVGWVPMVGYHGGAVVQVADLEPAYAADPTARIAPTADDDWLVNYGRVNDPAAARAVLEGPATVGFVSIGSPAVAIGRVVVTGEWAGIACVEVAPDHRRQGLARRIVETSLAWAVEHGADKAYLQTMRTNHAALALYEPYGFVDHHDYLYLEPGTTASAQ
;
A
#
# COMPACT_ATOMS: atom_id res chain seq x y z
N MET A 1 -29.06 -5.78 7.52
CA MET A 1 -27.63 -5.98 7.81
C MET A 1 -27.36 -5.32 9.14
N ASP A 2 -26.47 -5.88 9.96
CA ASP A 2 -26.19 -5.39 11.31
C ASP A 2 -24.71 -5.51 11.65
N ALA A 3 -24.34 -5.12 12.87
CA ALA A 3 -22.96 -5.16 13.36
C ALA A 3 -22.34 -6.57 13.36
N ALA A 4 -23.14 -7.65 13.38
CA ALA A 4 -22.63 -9.03 13.30
C ALA A 4 -22.05 -9.36 11.91
N SER A 5 -22.32 -8.53 10.91
CA SER A 5 -21.77 -8.67 9.56
C SER A 5 -20.35 -8.08 9.45
N ILE A 6 -19.88 -7.31 10.44
CA ILE A 6 -18.53 -6.71 10.42
C ILE A 6 -17.47 -7.81 10.31
N GLY A 7 -16.51 -7.59 9.42
CA GLY A 7 -15.47 -8.56 9.10
C GLY A 7 -15.90 -9.62 8.08
N GLN A 8 -17.18 -9.77 7.74
CA GLN A 8 -17.60 -10.73 6.71
C GLN A 8 -17.32 -10.18 5.30
N ARG A 9 -16.92 -11.06 4.39
CA ARG A 9 -16.88 -10.75 2.96
C ARG A 9 -18.27 -10.95 2.35
N ILE A 10 -18.79 -9.91 1.71
CA ILE A 10 -20.15 -9.91 1.16
C ILE A 10 -20.17 -9.40 -0.28
N VAL A 11 -21.26 -9.71 -0.98
CA VAL A 11 -21.70 -8.96 -2.16
C VAL A 11 -22.98 -8.22 -1.83
N VAL A 12 -23.04 -6.95 -2.21
CA VAL A 12 -24.18 -6.06 -2.10
C VAL A 12 -24.63 -5.69 -3.50
N ARG A 13 -25.90 -5.89 -3.83
CA ARG A 13 -26.53 -5.31 -5.00
C ARG A 13 -27.21 -4.01 -4.62
N TYR A 14 -26.95 -2.95 -5.36
CA TYR A 14 -27.50 -1.63 -5.08
C TYR A 14 -27.87 -0.86 -6.35
N VAL A 15 -28.79 0.10 -6.22
CA VAL A 15 -29.26 0.97 -7.29
C VAL A 15 -28.22 2.08 -7.55
N VAL A 16 -27.95 2.40 -8.82
CA VAL A 16 -26.97 3.44 -9.23
C VAL A 16 -27.61 4.62 -9.98
N GLY A 17 -28.95 4.67 -9.99
CA GLY A 17 -29.73 5.69 -10.70
C GLY A 17 -29.83 5.42 -12.21
N GLY A 18 -30.95 5.81 -12.82
CA GLY A 18 -31.25 5.56 -14.23
C GLY A 18 -31.91 4.22 -14.51
N THR A 19 -32.02 3.87 -15.80
CA THR A 19 -32.71 2.66 -16.26
C THR A 19 -31.69 1.64 -16.75
N GLY A 20 -31.77 0.42 -16.23
CA GLY A 20 -30.93 -0.70 -16.62
C GLY A 20 -31.36 -1.34 -17.94
N PRO A 21 -30.58 -2.30 -18.45
CA PRO A 21 -30.83 -2.94 -19.76
C PRO A 21 -32.17 -3.66 -19.88
N SER A 22 -32.77 -4.06 -18.76
CA SER A 22 -34.06 -4.74 -18.70
C SER A 22 -35.27 -3.79 -18.54
N GLY A 23 -35.06 -2.47 -18.55
CA GLY A 23 -36.12 -1.48 -18.34
C GLY A 23 -36.46 -1.19 -16.87
N GLY A 24 -35.87 -1.92 -15.92
CA GLY A 24 -35.94 -1.61 -14.48
C GLY A 24 -34.86 -0.61 -14.02
N PRO A 25 -34.74 -0.32 -12.71
CA PRO A 25 -33.66 0.52 -12.19
C PRO A 25 -32.27 -0.02 -12.58
N ALA A 26 -31.34 0.87 -12.92
CA ALA A 26 -29.96 0.47 -13.10
C ALA A 26 -29.36 0.05 -11.76
N MET A 27 -28.69 -1.11 -11.75
CA MET A 27 -28.11 -1.72 -10.57
C MET A 27 -26.64 -2.04 -10.79
N SER A 28 -25.87 -2.05 -9.70
CA SER A 28 -24.48 -2.49 -9.66
C SER A 28 -24.26 -3.43 -8.47
N ASP A 29 -23.15 -4.14 -8.50
CA ASP A 29 -22.74 -5.06 -7.43
C ASP A 29 -21.44 -4.56 -6.78
N ALA A 30 -21.45 -4.46 -5.45
CA ALA A 30 -20.28 -4.17 -4.64
C ALA A 30 -19.83 -5.38 -3.84
N ILE A 31 -18.58 -5.80 -4.02
CA ILE A 31 -17.99 -6.94 -3.31
C ILE A 31 -16.86 -6.41 -2.43
N GLY A 32 -16.92 -6.74 -1.15
CA GLY A 32 -15.91 -6.31 -0.18
C GLY A 32 -16.12 -6.89 1.21
N ARG A 33 -15.16 -6.63 2.10
CA ARG A 33 -15.26 -6.96 3.53
C ARG A 33 -15.97 -5.84 4.25
N VAL A 34 -16.97 -6.16 5.08
CA VAL A 34 -17.70 -5.16 5.87
C VAL A 34 -16.75 -4.57 6.92
N ARG A 35 -16.52 -3.26 6.85
CA ARG A 35 -15.68 -2.52 7.81
C ARG A 35 -16.49 -1.79 8.87
N ALA A 36 -17.62 -1.21 8.47
CA ALA A 36 -18.54 -0.55 9.37
C ALA A 36 -19.98 -0.75 8.89
N VAL A 37 -20.90 -0.76 9.85
CA VAL A 37 -22.33 -0.74 9.61
C VAL A 37 -22.89 0.37 10.50
N ASP A 38 -23.35 1.43 9.87
CA ASP A 38 -23.96 2.57 10.56
C ASP A 38 -25.49 2.47 10.43
N GLU A 39 -26.24 3.45 10.94
CA GLU A 39 -27.70 3.43 10.90
C GLU A 39 -28.26 3.45 9.46
N THR A 40 -27.55 4.08 8.53
CA THR A 40 -28.05 4.35 7.17
C THR A 40 -27.20 3.73 6.06
N SER A 41 -26.07 3.09 6.38
CA SER A 41 -25.15 2.60 5.36
C SER A 41 -24.27 1.45 5.83
N VAL A 42 -23.67 0.77 4.85
CA VAL A 42 -22.57 -0.17 5.06
C VAL A 42 -21.31 0.33 4.35
N THR A 43 -20.18 0.26 5.03
CA THR A 43 -18.86 0.53 4.45
C THR A 43 -18.15 -0.79 4.12
N LEU A 44 -17.81 -0.97 2.85
CA LEU A 44 -17.12 -2.15 2.33
C LEU A 44 -15.68 -1.80 1.96
N GLU A 45 -14.72 -2.58 2.45
CA GLU A 45 -13.36 -2.59 1.89
C GLU A 45 -13.30 -3.49 0.67
N ARG A 46 -12.93 -2.91 -0.47
CA ARG A 46 -12.77 -3.57 -1.76
C ARG A 46 -11.46 -4.36 -1.79
N ARG A 47 -11.30 -5.21 -2.81
CA ARG A 47 -10.08 -6.03 -2.98
C ARG A 47 -8.78 -5.22 -3.09
N ASP A 48 -8.87 -3.97 -3.54
CA ASP A 48 -7.75 -3.04 -3.69
C ASP A 48 -7.55 -2.17 -2.42
N GLY A 49 -8.28 -2.47 -1.34
CA GLY A 49 -8.23 -1.76 -0.07
C GLY A 49 -9.03 -0.47 -0.01
N ARG A 50 -9.58 0.03 -1.13
CA ARG A 50 -10.44 1.22 -1.10
C ARG A 50 -11.74 0.92 -0.38
N THR A 51 -12.28 1.92 0.30
CA THR A 51 -13.61 1.82 0.91
C THR A 51 -14.69 2.26 -0.07
N GLN A 52 -15.84 1.59 -0.01
CA GLN A 52 -17.05 1.98 -0.70
C GLN A 52 -18.19 1.99 0.30
N VAL A 53 -18.88 3.12 0.41
CA VAL A 53 -20.08 3.26 1.21
C VAL A 53 -21.30 2.97 0.32
N VAL A 54 -22.21 2.14 0.80
CA VAL A 54 -23.49 1.87 0.15
C VAL A 54 -24.61 2.22 1.12
N ALA A 55 -25.48 3.15 0.74
CA ALA A 55 -26.64 3.54 1.53
C ALA A 55 -27.67 2.41 1.57
N PHE A 56 -28.33 2.22 2.71
CA PHE A 56 -29.40 1.24 2.84
C PHE A 56 -30.63 1.56 1.98
N SER A 57 -30.84 2.83 1.64
CA SER A 57 -31.89 3.25 0.71
C SER A 57 -31.71 2.71 -0.71
N ASP A 58 -30.46 2.46 -1.13
CA ASP A 58 -30.14 1.94 -2.45
C ASP A 58 -30.00 0.41 -2.47
N PHE A 59 -30.12 -0.24 -1.31
CA PHE A 59 -29.79 -1.63 -1.07
C PHE A 59 -30.90 -2.55 -1.58
N VAL A 60 -30.57 -3.39 -2.57
CA VAL A 60 -31.54 -4.34 -3.15
C VAL A 60 -31.46 -5.69 -2.44
N THR A 61 -30.25 -6.23 -2.34
CA THR A 61 -30.00 -7.52 -1.67
C THR A 61 -28.52 -7.63 -1.33
N TRP A 62 -28.18 -8.55 -0.43
CA TRP A 62 -26.81 -8.92 -0.14
C TRP A 62 -26.72 -10.38 0.25
N LYS A 63 -25.51 -10.94 0.16
CA LYS A 63 -25.19 -12.25 0.74
C LYS A 63 -23.73 -12.32 1.14
N ALA A 64 -23.45 -13.15 2.14
CA ALA A 64 -22.10 -13.58 2.43
C ALA A 64 -21.51 -14.34 1.22
N VAL A 65 -20.23 -14.13 0.97
CA VAL A 65 -19.45 -14.86 -0.03
C VAL A 65 -18.21 -15.45 0.64
N PRO A 66 -17.59 -16.51 0.06
CA PRO A 66 -16.37 -17.06 0.63
C PRO A 66 -15.29 -15.97 0.79
N ASP A 67 -14.55 -16.03 1.90
CA ASP A 67 -13.43 -15.12 2.17
C ASP A 67 -12.41 -15.16 1.03
N ARG A 68 -12.12 -16.36 0.53
CA ARG A 68 -11.20 -16.57 -0.58
C ARG A 68 -11.96 -16.86 -1.88
N PRO A 69 -11.80 -16.06 -2.94
CA PRO A 69 -12.46 -16.34 -4.21
C PRO A 69 -11.90 -17.61 -4.86
N LEU A 70 -12.79 -18.41 -5.47
CA LEU A 70 -12.43 -19.66 -6.17
C LEU A 70 -11.50 -19.43 -7.37
N ARG A 71 -11.62 -18.28 -8.03
CA ARG A 71 -10.75 -17.84 -9.12
C ARG A 71 -10.11 -16.51 -8.72
N ARG A 72 -8.79 -16.53 -8.58
CA ARG A 72 -7.97 -15.39 -8.21
C ARG A 72 -7.31 -14.84 -9.47
N ARG A 73 -7.35 -13.52 -9.67
CA ARG A 73 -6.41 -12.85 -10.59
C ARG A 73 -5.02 -13.05 -9.99
N ARG A 74 -3.99 -13.37 -10.78
CA ARG A 74 -2.65 -13.52 -10.22
C ARG A 74 -2.07 -12.17 -9.86
N ALA A 75 -1.18 -12.14 -8.87
CA ALA A 75 -0.51 -10.93 -8.42
C ALA A 75 0.21 -10.20 -9.57
N VAL A 76 0.86 -10.95 -10.46
CA VAL A 76 1.57 -10.42 -11.64
C VAL A 76 0.66 -9.83 -12.72
N ASP A 77 -0.62 -10.16 -12.72
CA ASP A 77 -1.57 -9.68 -13.73
C ASP A 77 -2.18 -8.33 -13.33
N VAL A 78 -1.86 -7.80 -12.15
CA VAL A 78 -2.29 -6.47 -11.68
C VAL A 78 -1.51 -5.37 -12.41
N SER A 79 -2.16 -4.24 -12.73
CA SER A 79 -1.44 -3.16 -13.40
C SER A 79 -0.54 -2.43 -12.40
N ALA A 80 0.54 -1.82 -12.89
CA ALA A 80 1.43 -1.03 -12.05
C ALA A 80 0.70 0.12 -11.34
N ASP A 81 -0.26 0.77 -12.01
CA ASP A 81 -1.11 1.81 -11.44
C ASP A 81 -2.02 1.30 -10.31
N GLU A 82 -2.66 0.14 -10.50
CA GLU A 82 -3.50 -0.48 -9.45
C GLU A 82 -2.64 -0.89 -8.26
N LEU A 83 -1.47 -1.48 -8.51
CA LEU A 83 -0.55 -1.86 -7.43
C LEU A 83 0.04 -0.64 -6.73
N THR A 84 0.35 0.44 -7.43
CA THR A 84 0.84 1.68 -6.81
C THR A 84 -0.17 2.25 -5.83
N ARG A 85 -1.46 2.30 -6.19
CA ARG A 85 -2.56 2.67 -5.27
C ARG A 85 -2.59 1.79 -4.03
N ILE A 86 -2.52 0.47 -4.21
CA ILE A 86 -2.52 -0.49 -3.10
C ILE A 86 -1.31 -0.27 -2.20
N THR A 87 -0.14 0.00 -2.77
CA THR A 87 1.07 0.26 -1.98
C THR A 87 1.06 1.62 -1.26
N SER A 88 0.35 2.64 -1.78
CA SER A 88 0.10 3.90 -1.05
C SER A 88 -0.66 3.63 0.25
N LEU A 89 -1.70 2.80 0.19
CA LEU A 89 -2.50 2.43 1.38
C LEU A 89 -1.69 1.63 2.42
N GLY A 90 -0.60 0.96 2.00
CA GLY A 90 0.34 0.31 2.92
C GLY A 90 1.28 1.27 3.65
N TRP A 91 1.39 2.51 3.18
CA TRP A 91 2.18 3.61 3.73
C TRP A 91 1.36 4.90 3.73
N PRO A 92 0.20 4.93 4.42
CA PRO A 92 -0.73 6.03 4.34
C PRO A 92 -0.03 7.31 4.80
N ALA A 93 -0.20 8.38 4.03
CA ALA A 93 0.37 9.66 4.37
C ALA A 93 -0.42 10.33 5.50
N ILE A 94 0.24 11.21 6.25
CA ILE A 94 -0.43 12.04 7.27
C ILE A 94 -1.49 12.93 6.61
N GLU A 95 -1.17 13.42 5.41
CA GLU A 95 -2.10 14.15 4.56
C GLU A 95 -2.01 13.61 3.13
N SER A 96 -3.17 13.28 2.56
CA SER A 96 -3.35 12.88 1.17
C SER A 96 -4.41 13.75 0.50
N VAL A 97 -4.12 14.24 -0.71
CA VAL A 97 -5.07 14.98 -1.55
C VAL A 97 -5.08 14.38 -2.95
N HIS A 98 -6.27 14.10 -3.49
CA HIS A 98 -6.41 13.59 -4.85
C HIS A 98 -6.33 14.70 -5.89
N LEU A 99 -5.66 14.41 -7.01
CA LEU A 99 -5.63 15.21 -8.22
C LEU A 99 -5.98 14.29 -9.40
N GLY A 100 -7.26 14.23 -9.76
CA GLY A 100 -7.77 13.16 -10.63
C GLY A 100 -7.46 11.81 -10.01
N ASP A 101 -6.85 10.92 -10.79
CA ASP A 101 -6.37 9.65 -10.29
C ASP A 101 -5.08 9.80 -9.46
N TRP A 102 -4.29 10.88 -9.54
CA TRP A 102 -3.06 11.00 -8.75
C TRP A 102 -3.34 11.22 -7.26
N GLU A 103 -2.36 10.91 -6.41
CA GLU A 103 -2.43 11.13 -4.96
C GLU A 103 -1.23 11.94 -4.47
N LEU A 104 -1.46 13.17 -4.00
CA LEU A 104 -0.43 14.03 -3.43
C LEU A 104 -0.32 13.71 -1.93
N ARG A 105 0.85 13.21 -1.52
CA ARG A 105 1.09 12.69 -0.17
C ARG A 105 2.17 13.49 0.55
N THR A 106 1.93 13.86 1.81
CA THR A 106 2.97 14.41 2.69
C THR A 106 2.95 13.78 4.08
N SER A 107 4.14 13.52 4.62
CA SER A 107 4.35 12.92 5.95
C SER A 107 5.61 13.45 6.60
N ARG A 108 5.83 14.77 6.50
CA ARG A 108 7.00 15.46 7.08
C ARG A 108 8.33 14.81 6.67
N ARG A 109 8.43 14.33 5.42
CA ARG A 109 9.63 13.69 4.85
C ARG A 109 10.06 12.37 5.52
N PHE A 110 9.18 11.69 6.25
CA PHE A 110 9.51 10.40 6.88
C PHE A 110 9.94 9.34 5.85
N THR A 111 9.23 9.24 4.72
CA THR A 111 9.56 8.30 3.63
C THR A 111 9.03 8.80 2.29
N GLY A 112 9.73 8.53 1.19
CA GLY A 112 9.26 8.87 -0.16
C GLY A 112 7.89 8.25 -0.49
N ARG A 113 7.59 7.06 0.04
CA ARG A 113 6.30 6.36 -0.16
C ARG A 113 5.10 7.10 0.41
N ALA A 114 5.32 8.02 1.35
CA ALA A 114 4.28 8.82 2.01
C ALA A 114 4.55 10.33 1.87
N ASN A 115 5.54 10.71 1.06
CA ASN A 115 6.00 12.09 0.87
C ASN A 115 6.43 12.34 -0.59
N SER A 116 5.54 12.02 -1.52
CA SER A 116 5.66 12.24 -2.96
C SER A 116 4.29 12.09 -3.62
N VAL A 117 4.09 12.71 -4.79
CA VAL A 117 2.89 12.43 -5.58
C VAL A 117 2.98 11.01 -6.13
N ALA A 118 1.99 10.18 -5.84
CA ALA A 118 1.83 8.87 -6.47
C ALA A 118 1.22 9.08 -7.85
N VAL A 119 2.03 8.84 -8.88
CA VAL A 119 1.60 9.00 -10.28
C VAL A 119 1.01 7.66 -10.74
N HIS A 120 -0.30 7.51 -10.55
CA HIS A 120 -1.08 6.38 -11.04
C HIS A 120 -2.30 6.89 -11.79
N GLY A 121 -2.51 6.44 -13.03
CA GLY A 121 -3.62 6.91 -13.86
C GLY A 121 -3.49 8.36 -14.33
N ASP A 122 -4.64 8.98 -14.61
CA ASP A 122 -4.77 10.31 -15.23
C ASP A 122 -5.04 11.40 -14.17
N PRO A 123 -4.25 12.50 -14.11
CA PRO A 123 -4.52 13.60 -13.19
C PRO A 123 -5.80 14.40 -13.50
N GLY A 124 -6.48 14.13 -14.62
CA GLY A 124 -7.68 14.81 -15.06
C GLY A 124 -7.43 16.24 -15.59
N LEU A 125 -6.17 16.59 -15.81
CA LEU A 125 -5.70 17.89 -16.27
C LEU A 125 -4.54 17.71 -17.27
N PRO A 126 -4.27 18.72 -18.11
CA PRO A 126 -2.99 18.81 -18.82
C PRO A 126 -1.79 18.64 -17.86
N LEU A 127 -0.75 17.95 -18.32
CA LEU A 127 0.36 17.54 -17.47
C LEU A 127 1.09 18.73 -16.82
N ASP A 128 1.26 19.83 -17.54
CA ASP A 128 1.88 21.06 -17.07
C ASP A 128 1.08 21.72 -15.93
N GLU A 129 -0.24 21.79 -16.09
CA GLU A 129 -1.16 22.26 -15.05
C GLU A 129 -1.12 21.35 -13.81
N ALA A 130 -1.17 20.03 -14.03
CA ALA A 130 -1.10 19.04 -12.95
C ALA A 130 0.20 19.17 -12.14
N LEU A 131 1.35 19.31 -12.82
CA LEU A 131 2.64 19.52 -12.16
C LEU A 131 2.74 20.89 -11.49
N GLY A 132 2.03 21.91 -11.97
CA GLY A 132 1.83 23.18 -11.28
C GLY A 132 1.20 22.97 -9.90
N ARG A 133 0.06 22.26 -9.86
CA ARG A 133 -0.64 21.92 -8.61
C ARG A 133 0.21 21.09 -7.66
N VAL A 134 0.99 20.14 -8.20
CA VAL A 134 1.95 19.35 -7.41
C VAL A 134 2.99 20.27 -6.74
N ARG A 135 3.62 21.17 -7.50
CA ARG A 135 4.61 22.12 -6.94
C ARG A 135 4.00 23.02 -5.86
N GLU A 136 2.83 23.58 -6.12
CA GLU A 136 2.11 24.43 -5.16
C GLU A 136 1.79 23.70 -3.86
N PHE A 137 1.27 22.46 -3.95
CA PHE A 137 0.95 21.63 -2.79
C PHE A 137 2.18 21.40 -1.91
N TYR A 138 3.31 20.99 -2.50
CA TYR A 138 4.53 20.71 -1.73
C TYR A 138 5.18 21.98 -1.19
N ALA A 139 5.19 23.07 -1.98
CA ALA A 139 5.73 24.36 -1.55
C ALA A 139 4.96 24.95 -0.36
N SER A 140 3.63 24.85 -0.34
CA SER A 140 2.81 25.37 0.79
C SER A 140 2.98 24.57 2.09
N ARG A 141 3.78 23.50 2.08
CA ARG A 141 4.05 22.59 3.20
C ARG A 141 5.53 22.50 3.54
N ASP A 142 6.37 23.37 2.94
CA ASP A 142 7.82 23.42 3.12
C ASP A 142 8.55 22.08 2.87
N VAL A 143 8.02 21.29 1.94
CA VAL A 143 8.57 20.00 1.50
C VAL A 143 8.88 20.03 -0.01
N PRO A 144 9.87 19.28 -0.50
CA PRO A 144 10.23 19.30 -1.91
C PRO A 144 9.21 18.47 -2.66
N ALA A 145 8.85 18.92 -3.86
CA ALA A 145 8.02 18.12 -4.74
C ALA A 145 8.80 16.90 -5.22
N LEU A 146 8.23 15.72 -5.03
CA LEU A 146 8.74 14.46 -5.55
C LEU A 146 7.60 13.75 -6.27
N ALA A 147 7.87 13.11 -7.41
CA ALA A 147 6.92 12.30 -8.15
C ALA A 147 7.38 10.85 -8.20
N GLN A 148 6.62 9.94 -7.59
CA GLN A 148 6.84 8.50 -7.70
C GLN A 148 6.24 8.03 -9.02
N VAL A 149 7.07 7.60 -9.96
CA VAL A 149 6.66 7.17 -11.31
C VAL A 149 7.14 5.77 -11.61
N VAL A 150 6.31 4.99 -12.32
CA VAL A 150 6.69 3.68 -12.84
C VAL A 150 7.70 3.85 -13.96
N VAL A 151 8.80 3.10 -13.90
CA VAL A 151 9.86 3.13 -14.92
C VAL A 151 9.33 2.62 -16.25
N GLY A 152 9.62 3.34 -17.33
CA GLY A 152 9.13 3.07 -18.68
C GLY A 152 7.70 3.54 -18.94
N SER A 153 7.03 4.19 -17.98
CA SER A 153 5.67 4.69 -18.16
C SER A 153 5.62 5.94 -19.05
N THR A 154 4.44 6.21 -19.63
CA THR A 154 4.18 7.46 -20.36
C THR A 154 4.29 8.66 -19.43
N ALA A 155 3.86 8.52 -18.17
CA ALA A 155 3.94 9.59 -17.17
C ALA A 155 5.40 9.93 -16.83
N GLU A 156 6.28 8.93 -16.63
CA GLU A 156 7.71 9.18 -16.43
C GLU A 156 8.29 9.99 -17.60
N ARG A 157 8.07 9.54 -18.85
CA ARG A 157 8.57 10.25 -20.04
C ARG A 157 8.06 11.68 -20.11
N GLY A 158 6.78 11.89 -19.88
CA GLY A 158 6.15 13.21 -19.90
C GLY A 158 6.73 14.15 -18.81
N ILE A 159 6.85 13.66 -17.58
CA ILE A 159 7.36 14.44 -16.45
C ILE A 159 8.85 14.78 -16.65
N ARG A 160 9.66 13.85 -17.18
CA ARG A 160 11.06 14.12 -17.55
C ARG A 160 11.18 15.12 -18.69
N ALA A 161 10.28 15.09 -19.68
CA ALA A 161 10.30 16.01 -20.81
C ALA A 161 10.09 17.48 -20.39
N VAL A 162 9.45 17.72 -19.25
CA VAL A 162 9.24 19.06 -18.68
C VAL A 162 10.25 19.39 -17.56
N GLY A 163 11.42 18.73 -17.56
CA GLY A 163 12.58 19.14 -16.77
C GLY A 163 12.69 18.52 -15.38
N TRP A 164 11.89 17.52 -15.04
CA TRP A 164 12.12 16.75 -13.81
C TRP A 164 13.20 15.69 -14.01
N VAL A 165 14.03 15.48 -12.99
CA VAL A 165 15.20 14.59 -13.03
C VAL A 165 15.07 13.48 -11.99
N PRO A 166 15.64 12.28 -12.22
CA PRO A 166 15.69 11.23 -11.21
C PRO A 166 16.47 11.68 -9.98
N MET A 167 15.88 11.43 -8.81
CA MET A 167 16.57 11.62 -7.53
C MET A 167 17.74 10.63 -7.42
N VAL A 168 18.89 11.10 -6.95
CA VAL A 168 20.09 10.27 -6.76
C VAL A 168 20.19 9.83 -5.28
N GLY A 169 20.70 8.62 -5.05
CA GLY A 169 20.97 8.08 -3.71
C GLY A 169 19.92 7.10 -3.19
N TYR A 170 19.86 6.92 -1.87
CA TYR A 170 19.00 5.90 -1.20
C TYR A 170 17.50 6.03 -1.53
N HIS A 171 17.06 7.22 -1.96
CA HIS A 171 15.69 7.52 -2.34
C HIS A 171 15.46 7.45 -3.85
N GLY A 172 16.35 6.84 -4.64
CA GLY A 172 16.27 6.86 -6.10
C GLY A 172 15.19 5.95 -6.72
N GLY A 173 14.66 4.98 -5.98
CA GLY A 173 13.62 4.07 -6.48
C GLY A 173 13.62 2.70 -5.82
N ALA A 174 12.72 1.84 -6.27
CA ALA A 174 12.62 0.45 -5.82
C ALA A 174 12.09 -0.46 -6.92
N VAL A 175 12.46 -1.74 -6.84
CA VAL A 175 11.72 -2.81 -7.49
C VAL A 175 10.55 -3.22 -6.60
N VAL A 176 9.37 -3.36 -7.20
CA VAL A 176 8.21 -3.97 -6.60
C VAL A 176 8.21 -5.45 -6.97
N GLN A 177 8.20 -6.33 -5.97
CA GLN A 177 8.02 -7.76 -6.17
C GLN A 177 6.67 -8.19 -5.62
N VAL A 178 6.05 -9.18 -6.27
CA VAL A 178 4.76 -9.72 -5.88
C VAL A 178 4.76 -11.24 -5.82
N ALA A 179 3.89 -11.81 -4.99
CA ALA A 179 3.66 -13.25 -4.88
C ALA A 179 2.16 -13.55 -4.73
N ASP A 180 1.70 -14.67 -5.29
CA ASP A 180 0.43 -15.27 -4.91
C ASP A 180 0.65 -16.10 -3.63
N LEU A 181 -0.18 -15.91 -2.59
CA LEU A 181 0.00 -16.56 -1.30
C LEU A 181 -0.67 -17.93 -1.25
N GLU A 182 -0.07 -18.86 -0.51
CA GLU A 182 -0.66 -20.15 -0.15
C GLU A 182 -0.87 -20.25 1.37
N PRO A 183 -1.83 -21.04 1.88
CA PRO A 183 -2.17 -21.06 3.30
C PRO A 183 -1.19 -21.92 4.14
N ALA A 184 0.04 -22.11 3.68
CA ALA A 184 1.00 -23.08 4.21
C ALA A 184 2.13 -22.46 5.04
N TYR A 185 2.03 -21.18 5.39
CA TYR A 185 3.07 -20.51 6.19
C TYR A 185 2.94 -20.85 7.67
N ALA A 186 4.07 -21.10 8.32
CA ALA A 186 4.13 -21.39 9.75
C ALA A 186 4.65 -20.17 10.51
N ALA A 187 3.82 -19.62 11.39
CA ALA A 187 4.26 -18.57 12.29
C ALA A 187 5.29 -19.11 13.30
N ASP A 188 6.28 -18.28 13.61
CA ASP A 188 7.26 -18.63 14.63
C ASP A 188 6.65 -18.51 16.03
N PRO A 189 6.73 -19.53 16.89
CA PRO A 189 6.07 -19.52 18.20
C PRO A 189 6.70 -18.51 19.18
N THR A 190 7.90 -18.01 18.91
CA THR A 190 8.58 -16.99 19.71
C THR A 190 8.38 -15.57 19.17
N ALA A 191 7.76 -15.43 17.99
CA ALA A 191 7.45 -14.12 17.45
C ALA A 191 6.24 -13.49 18.13
N ARG A 192 6.34 -12.19 18.42
CA ARG A 192 5.23 -11.35 18.87
C ARG A 192 4.78 -10.49 17.71
N ILE A 193 3.46 -10.38 17.50
CA ILE A 193 2.85 -9.44 16.55
C ILE A 193 2.01 -8.46 17.36
N ALA A 194 2.36 -7.17 17.30
CA ALA A 194 1.63 -6.10 17.96
C ALA A 194 0.94 -5.19 16.93
N PRO A 195 -0.19 -4.53 17.27
CA PRO A 195 -0.85 -3.57 16.38
C PRO A 195 -0.15 -2.21 16.32
N THR A 196 0.81 -1.94 17.21
CA THR A 196 1.58 -0.70 17.29
C THR A 196 3.08 -0.98 17.32
N ALA A 197 3.89 0.00 16.90
CA ALA A 197 5.35 -0.13 16.98
C ALA A 197 5.81 0.25 18.39
N ASP A 198 6.26 -0.70 19.21
CA ASP A 198 6.90 -0.32 20.48
C ASP A 198 8.26 0.37 20.24
N ASP A 199 8.83 0.98 21.29
CA ASP A 199 10.08 1.72 21.15
C ASP A 199 11.25 0.80 20.76
N ASP A 200 11.27 -0.44 21.25
CA ASP A 200 12.26 -1.46 20.86
C ASP A 200 12.20 -1.76 19.34
N TRP A 201 11.00 -1.83 18.77
CA TRP A 201 10.78 -2.01 17.35
C TRP A 201 11.28 -0.79 16.56
N LEU A 202 10.97 0.44 17.00
CA LEU A 202 11.42 1.66 16.33
C LEU A 202 12.95 1.83 16.37
N VAL A 203 13.59 1.47 17.49
CA VAL A 203 15.05 1.46 17.63
C VAL A 203 15.68 0.51 16.61
N ASN A 204 15.14 -0.71 16.48
CA ASN A 204 15.63 -1.68 15.48
C ASN A 204 15.39 -1.22 14.03
N TYR A 205 14.28 -0.52 13.76
CA TYR A 205 14.00 0.00 12.41
C TYR A 205 15.01 1.08 11.99
N GLY A 206 15.53 1.86 12.94
CA GLY A 206 16.72 2.71 12.78
C GLY A 206 16.60 3.88 11.79
N ARG A 207 15.44 4.06 11.15
CA ARG A 207 15.17 5.10 10.13
C ARG A 207 14.07 6.06 10.59
N VAL A 208 14.18 6.52 11.83
CA VAL A 208 13.18 7.39 12.48
C VAL A 208 13.85 8.69 12.93
N ASN A 209 13.61 9.77 12.20
CA ASN A 209 14.07 11.11 12.59
C ASN A 209 12.99 11.89 13.37
N ASP A 210 11.73 11.70 12.99
CA ASP A 210 10.55 12.22 13.69
C ASP A 210 9.68 11.02 14.12
N PRO A 211 9.71 10.61 15.40
CA PRO A 211 8.93 9.48 15.89
C PRO A 211 7.43 9.66 15.72
N ALA A 212 6.91 10.88 15.83
CA ALA A 212 5.47 11.13 15.67
C ALA A 212 5.04 10.92 14.22
N ALA A 213 5.82 11.45 13.26
CA ALA A 213 5.56 11.21 11.83
C ALA A 213 5.74 9.74 11.45
N ALA A 214 6.78 9.08 11.99
CA ALA A 214 7.02 7.66 11.75
C ALA A 214 5.86 6.79 12.25
N ARG A 215 5.38 7.00 13.48
CA ARG A 215 4.23 6.29 14.05
C ARG A 215 2.97 6.54 13.23
N ALA A 216 2.67 7.78 12.88
CA ALA A 216 1.50 8.13 12.09
C ALA A 216 1.42 7.37 10.75
N VAL A 217 2.55 7.20 10.06
CA VAL A 217 2.62 6.45 8.79
C VAL A 217 2.68 4.93 9.02
N LEU A 218 3.52 4.46 9.94
CA LEU A 218 3.74 3.03 10.16
C LEU A 218 2.49 2.36 10.73
N GLU A 219 1.82 2.99 11.68
CA GLU A 219 0.62 2.47 12.38
C GLU A 219 -0.68 2.86 11.68
N GLY A 220 -0.62 3.77 10.69
CA GLY A 220 -1.79 4.31 10.00
C GLY A 220 -2.68 3.30 9.24
N PRO A 221 -2.18 2.18 8.67
CA PRO A 221 -3.08 1.23 8.00
C PRO A 221 -4.06 0.59 8.97
N ALA A 222 -5.31 0.40 8.54
CA ALA A 222 -6.36 -0.19 9.37
C ALA A 222 -6.08 -1.63 9.83
N THR A 223 -5.22 -2.36 9.13
CA THR A 223 -4.80 -3.72 9.50
C THR A 223 -3.29 -3.81 9.34
N VAL A 224 -2.58 -3.66 10.45
CA VAL A 224 -1.12 -3.66 10.51
C VAL A 224 -0.62 -4.54 11.67
N GLY A 225 0.49 -5.23 11.45
CA GLY A 225 1.20 -6.03 12.43
C GLY A 225 2.68 -5.68 12.46
N PHE A 226 3.18 -5.43 13.66
CA PHE A 226 4.59 -5.22 13.97
C PHE A 226 5.15 -6.51 14.57
N VAL A 227 5.85 -7.28 13.73
CA VAL A 227 6.44 -8.56 14.11
C VAL A 227 7.78 -8.31 14.79
N SER A 228 8.05 -9.01 15.89
CA SER A 228 9.33 -8.98 16.61
C SER A 228 9.70 -10.35 17.15
N ILE A 229 11.00 -10.65 17.19
CA ILE A 229 11.57 -11.85 17.84
C ILE A 229 12.66 -11.38 18.80
N GLY A 230 12.64 -11.89 20.03
CA GLY A 230 13.57 -11.54 21.11
C GLY A 230 12.99 -10.54 22.11
N SER A 231 13.68 -10.39 23.25
CA SER A 231 13.38 -9.39 24.28
C SER A 231 14.69 -8.92 24.93
N PRO A 232 15.22 -7.74 24.58
CA PRO A 232 14.72 -6.79 23.57
C PRO A 232 14.70 -7.40 22.16
N ALA A 233 13.89 -6.83 21.26
CA ALA A 233 13.76 -7.35 19.89
C ALA A 233 15.13 -7.35 19.18
N VAL A 234 15.48 -8.49 18.55
CA VAL A 234 16.71 -8.66 17.74
C VAL A 234 16.40 -8.85 16.25
N ALA A 235 15.14 -9.09 15.92
CA ALA A 235 14.63 -9.10 14.56
C ALA A 235 13.22 -8.54 14.55
N ILE A 236 12.91 -7.76 13.52
CA ILE A 236 11.62 -7.10 13.36
C ILE A 236 11.12 -7.21 11.92
N GLY A 237 9.82 -7.02 11.74
CA GLY A 237 9.17 -6.83 10.46
C GLY A 237 7.87 -6.05 10.61
N ARG A 238 7.37 -5.50 9.51
CA ARG A 238 6.05 -4.90 9.41
C ARG A 238 5.27 -5.60 8.32
N VAL A 239 4.04 -5.96 8.63
CA VAL A 239 3.07 -6.51 7.68
C VAL A 239 1.79 -5.67 7.71
N VAL A 240 1.24 -5.38 6.54
CA VAL A 240 -0.03 -4.66 6.38
C VAL A 240 -0.94 -5.49 5.52
N VAL A 241 -2.24 -5.55 5.81
CA VAL A 241 -3.24 -6.09 4.90
C VAL A 241 -4.16 -4.99 4.39
N THR A 242 -4.24 -4.89 3.06
CA THR A 242 -5.02 -3.90 2.32
C THR A 242 -5.85 -4.63 1.29
N GLY A 243 -7.15 -4.81 1.54
CA GLY A 243 -7.99 -5.67 0.70
C GLY A 243 -7.47 -7.10 0.69
N GLU A 244 -7.05 -7.59 -0.48
CA GLU A 244 -6.49 -8.94 -0.65
C GLU A 244 -4.95 -8.99 -0.63
N TRP A 245 -4.29 -7.85 -0.37
CA TRP A 245 -2.83 -7.72 -0.46
C TRP A 245 -2.14 -7.58 0.89
N ALA A 246 -1.08 -8.35 1.07
CA ALA A 246 -0.12 -8.21 2.16
C ALA A 246 1.07 -7.34 1.72
N GLY A 247 1.33 -6.23 2.41
CA GLY A 247 2.58 -5.46 2.25
C GLY A 247 3.60 -5.88 3.29
N ILE A 248 4.73 -6.46 2.87
CA ILE A 248 5.85 -6.77 3.79
C ILE A 248 6.91 -5.68 3.68
N ALA A 249 7.29 -5.13 4.83
CA ALA A 249 8.28 -4.06 4.92
C ALA A 249 9.08 -4.13 6.23
N CYS A 250 10.09 -3.26 6.35
CA CYS A 250 10.83 -3.04 7.59
C CYS A 250 11.42 -4.32 8.21
N VAL A 251 11.81 -5.30 7.39
CA VAL A 251 12.45 -6.53 7.86
C VAL A 251 13.90 -6.22 8.20
N GLU A 252 14.20 -6.21 9.49
CA GLU A 252 15.53 -5.91 10.02
C GLU A 252 15.98 -6.97 11.01
N VAL A 253 17.29 -7.24 11.03
CA VAL A 253 17.93 -8.13 11.99
C VAL A 253 19.17 -7.43 12.54
N ALA A 254 19.25 -7.38 13.87
CA ALA A 254 20.37 -6.83 14.61
C ALA A 254 21.70 -7.44 14.10
N PRO A 255 22.76 -6.63 13.89
CA PRO A 255 24.00 -7.09 13.24
C PRO A 255 24.58 -8.39 13.81
N ASP A 256 24.62 -8.51 15.14
CA ASP A 256 25.20 -9.66 15.86
C ASP A 256 24.32 -10.92 15.82
N HIS A 257 23.06 -10.79 15.37
CA HIS A 257 22.09 -11.88 15.24
C HIS A 257 21.81 -12.28 13.78
N ARG A 258 22.55 -11.72 12.82
CA ARG A 258 22.41 -12.05 11.40
C ARG A 258 22.86 -13.48 11.11
N ARG A 259 22.40 -14.00 9.96
CA ARG A 259 22.68 -15.37 9.48
C ARG A 259 22.16 -16.51 10.36
N GLN A 260 21.31 -16.22 11.34
CA GLN A 260 20.64 -17.21 12.19
C GLN A 260 19.20 -17.57 11.71
N GLY A 261 18.84 -17.19 10.48
CA GLY A 261 17.52 -17.44 9.90
C GLY A 261 16.39 -16.54 10.41
N LEU A 262 16.67 -15.55 11.27
CA LEU A 262 15.66 -14.67 11.86
C LEU A 262 14.80 -13.92 10.84
N ALA A 263 15.41 -13.38 9.77
CA ALA A 263 14.64 -12.70 8.72
C ALA A 263 13.62 -13.62 8.04
N ARG A 264 13.96 -14.91 7.87
CA ARG A 264 13.03 -15.92 7.33
C ARG A 264 11.83 -16.11 8.25
N ARG A 265 12.09 -16.27 9.55
CA ARG A 265 11.07 -16.45 10.60
C ARG A 265 10.13 -15.24 10.67
N ILE A 266 10.66 -14.03 10.54
CA ILE A 266 9.85 -12.80 10.42
C ILE A 266 8.94 -12.87 9.19
N VAL A 267 9.47 -13.21 8.01
CA VAL A 267 8.68 -13.29 6.77
C VAL A 267 7.59 -14.37 6.85
N GLU A 268 7.92 -15.59 7.31
CA GLU A 268 6.94 -16.67 7.48
C GLU A 268 5.83 -16.28 8.46
N THR A 269 6.20 -15.64 9.57
CA THR A 269 5.23 -15.13 10.56
C THR A 269 4.35 -14.04 9.96
N SER A 270 4.92 -13.09 9.21
CA SER A 270 4.16 -12.05 8.51
C SER A 270 3.19 -12.64 7.48
N LEU A 271 3.62 -13.63 6.72
CA LEU A 271 2.81 -14.27 5.69
C LEU A 271 1.67 -15.10 6.29
N ALA A 272 1.95 -15.86 7.36
CA ALA A 272 0.92 -16.59 8.10
C ALA A 272 -0.15 -15.63 8.64
N TRP A 273 0.29 -14.56 9.32
CA TRP A 273 -0.61 -13.53 9.83
C TRP A 273 -1.42 -12.86 8.72
N ALA A 274 -0.81 -12.55 7.57
CA ALA A 274 -1.52 -11.90 6.47
C ALA A 274 -2.62 -12.79 5.86
N VAL A 275 -2.36 -14.10 5.73
CA VAL A 275 -3.37 -15.06 5.25
C VAL A 275 -4.56 -15.14 6.22
N GLU A 276 -4.32 -15.16 7.52
CA GLU A 276 -5.37 -15.10 8.54
C GLU A 276 -6.22 -13.82 8.45
N HIS A 277 -5.61 -12.72 7.99
CA HIS A 277 -6.29 -11.44 7.78
C HIS A 277 -6.88 -11.29 6.37
N GLY A 278 -6.91 -12.38 5.59
CA GLY A 278 -7.61 -12.46 4.31
C GLY A 278 -6.78 -12.05 3.09
N ALA A 279 -5.46 -11.84 3.24
CA ALA A 279 -4.60 -11.63 2.10
C ALA A 279 -4.43 -12.93 1.30
N ASP A 280 -4.48 -12.81 -0.03
CA ASP A 280 -4.17 -13.90 -0.95
C ASP A 280 -3.01 -13.58 -1.91
N LYS A 281 -2.47 -12.37 -1.83
CA LYS A 281 -1.28 -11.88 -2.54
C LYS A 281 -0.39 -11.11 -1.58
N ALA A 282 0.88 -11.00 -1.91
CA ALA A 282 1.80 -10.12 -1.21
C ALA A 282 2.58 -9.25 -2.17
N TYR A 283 3.01 -8.10 -1.68
CA TYR A 283 4.00 -7.24 -2.31
C TYR A 283 5.09 -6.83 -1.32
N LEU A 284 6.24 -6.48 -1.88
CA LEU A 284 7.30 -5.78 -1.16
C LEU A 284 7.96 -4.77 -2.09
N GLN A 285 8.67 -3.83 -1.51
CA GLN A 285 9.40 -2.81 -2.25
C GLN A 285 10.81 -2.68 -1.68
N THR A 286 11.81 -2.97 -2.49
CA THR A 286 13.22 -2.90 -2.08
C THR A 286 14.08 -2.31 -3.18
N MET A 287 15.29 -1.87 -2.86
CA MET A 287 16.23 -1.43 -3.88
C MET A 287 16.68 -2.63 -4.71
N ARG A 288 16.82 -2.46 -6.03
CA ARG A 288 17.30 -3.51 -6.93
C ARG A 288 18.71 -4.03 -6.56
N THR A 289 19.50 -3.21 -5.88
CA THR A 289 20.84 -3.56 -5.35
C THR A 289 20.80 -4.31 -4.02
N ASN A 290 19.63 -4.44 -3.39
CA ASN A 290 19.49 -5.17 -2.13
C ASN A 290 19.35 -6.68 -2.39
N HIS A 291 20.42 -7.30 -2.89
CA HIS A 291 20.45 -8.71 -3.24
C HIS A 291 20.11 -9.64 -2.07
N ALA A 292 20.45 -9.25 -0.84
CA ALA A 292 20.11 -10.01 0.36
C ALA A 292 18.59 -10.06 0.61
N ALA A 293 17.88 -8.94 0.40
CA ALA A 293 16.43 -8.94 0.46
C ALA A 293 15.82 -9.75 -0.68
N LEU A 294 16.26 -9.56 -1.93
CA LEU A 294 15.72 -10.31 -3.08
C LEU A 294 15.84 -11.84 -2.87
N ALA A 295 17.01 -12.31 -2.41
CA ALA A 295 17.23 -13.73 -2.10
C ALA A 295 16.44 -14.23 -0.88
N LEU A 296 16.07 -13.35 0.06
CA LEU A 296 15.22 -13.71 1.20
C LEU A 296 13.80 -14.05 0.75
N TYR A 297 13.27 -13.35 -0.26
CA TYR A 297 11.87 -13.45 -0.66
C TYR A 297 11.61 -14.45 -1.79
N GLU A 298 12.61 -14.75 -2.62
CA GLU A 298 12.52 -15.71 -3.73
C GLU A 298 11.86 -17.06 -3.36
N PRO A 299 12.19 -17.71 -2.22
CA PRO A 299 11.57 -19.00 -1.85
C PRO A 299 10.06 -18.95 -1.61
N TYR A 300 9.48 -17.76 -1.41
CA TYR A 300 8.03 -17.58 -1.22
C TYR A 300 7.31 -17.19 -2.53
N GLY A 301 7.97 -17.33 -3.68
CA GLY A 301 7.38 -17.07 -4.99
C GLY A 301 7.30 -15.59 -5.35
N PHE A 302 8.05 -14.72 -4.67
CA PHE A 302 8.15 -13.31 -5.06
C PHE A 302 8.89 -13.17 -6.39
N VAL A 303 8.27 -12.47 -7.33
CA VAL A 303 8.82 -12.16 -8.65
C VAL A 303 8.73 -10.66 -8.92
N ASP A 304 9.63 -10.14 -9.75
CA ASP A 304 9.62 -8.75 -10.18
C ASP A 304 8.31 -8.42 -10.91
N HIS A 305 7.66 -7.31 -10.53
CA HIS A 305 6.48 -6.78 -11.20
C HIS A 305 6.79 -5.52 -11.99
N HIS A 306 7.39 -4.52 -11.35
CA HIS A 306 7.80 -3.27 -12.00
C HIS A 306 8.82 -2.54 -11.13
N ASP A 307 9.56 -1.61 -11.74
CA ASP A 307 10.35 -0.62 -11.01
C ASP A 307 9.59 0.70 -10.93
N TYR A 308 9.82 1.45 -9.86
CA TYR A 308 9.52 2.87 -9.81
C TYR A 308 10.75 3.65 -9.38
N LEU A 309 10.76 4.93 -9.73
CA LEU A 309 11.74 5.90 -9.27
C LEU A 309 11.05 7.16 -8.76
N TYR A 310 11.80 8.00 -8.05
CA TYR A 310 11.34 9.33 -7.68
C TYR A 310 11.98 10.35 -8.60
N LEU A 311 11.16 11.19 -9.22
CA LEU A 311 11.59 12.37 -9.95
C LEU A 311 11.46 13.59 -9.03
N GLU A 312 12.37 14.54 -9.17
CA GLU A 312 12.31 15.87 -8.54
C GLU A 312 12.40 16.96 -9.62
N PRO A 313 11.87 18.17 -9.38
CA PRO A 313 12.06 19.29 -10.30
C PRO A 313 13.56 19.54 -10.51
N GLY A 314 14.00 19.55 -11.77
CA GLY A 314 15.37 19.94 -12.09
C GLY A 314 15.63 21.37 -11.65
N THR A 315 16.84 21.64 -11.17
CA THR A 315 17.25 23.02 -10.91
C THR A 315 17.38 23.72 -12.27
N THR A 316 16.40 24.53 -12.66
CA THR A 316 16.64 25.54 -13.68
C THR A 316 17.72 26.45 -13.11
N ALA A 317 18.94 26.38 -13.65
CA ALA A 317 19.88 27.47 -13.48
C ALA A 317 19.16 28.70 -14.02
N SER A 318 18.83 29.66 -13.15
CA SER A 318 18.38 30.97 -13.57
C SER A 318 19.42 31.48 -14.56
N ALA A 319 19.05 31.55 -15.85
CA ALA A 319 19.84 32.30 -16.80
C ALA A 319 19.88 33.75 -16.26
N GLN A 320 21.11 34.24 -16.09
CA GLN A 320 21.44 35.56 -15.57
C GLN A 320 20.69 36.67 -16.29
#